data_AF-A0A1Q7N3S0-F1
#
_entry.id   AF-A0A1Q7N3S0-F1
#
_cell.length_a   1.000
_cell.length_b   1.000
_cell.length_c   1.000
_cell.angle_alpha   90.00
_cell.angle_beta   90.00
_cell.angle_gamma   90.00
#
_symmetry.space_group_name_H-M   'P 1'
#
loop_
_entity.id
_entity.type
_entity.pdbx_description
1 polymer ?
#
loop_
_entity_poly.entity_id
_entity_poly.type
_entity_poly.pdbx_seq_one_letter_code
_entity_poly.pdbx_strand_id
1 'polypeptide(L)'
;MSLGFSQYHPKLEGHEKEKRTTAMIKQRERPNMDDRLRFFEHEGHRILLVDLSHCTAREVEEITRRVPDYVTTQPLGSTLILTDFGGASFDRDTLIAMKETAVFDKPYVKKSALFFKTSPNNRRRGNREPYHRGWRCEEVC
;
A
#
# COMPACT_ATOMS: atom_id res chain seq x y z
N MET A 1 9.17 70.12 18.48
CA MET A 1 7.89 69.43 18.26
C MET A 1 7.92 68.84 16.86
N SER A 2 8.01 67.50 16.75
CA SER A 2 7.59 66.70 15.59
C SER A 2 7.59 65.24 16.02
N LEU A 3 6.45 64.59 15.77
CA LEU A 3 6.10 63.19 16.03
C LEU A 3 6.79 62.26 15.01
N GLY A 4 6.98 60.98 15.35
CA GLY A 4 7.13 59.97 14.28
C GLY A 4 7.57 58.55 14.66
N PHE A 5 6.58 57.70 14.93
CA PHE A 5 6.46 56.27 14.57
C PHE A 5 7.44 55.22 15.11
N SER A 6 6.90 54.49 16.10
CA SER A 6 7.06 53.05 16.33
C SER A 6 7.04 52.24 15.03
N GLN A 7 8.04 51.36 14.87
CA GLN A 7 7.91 50.19 13.99
C GLN A 7 8.39 48.95 14.76
N TYR A 8 7.44 48.35 15.46
CA TYR A 8 7.53 46.99 15.96
C TYR A 8 7.56 46.04 14.75
N HIS A 9 8.68 45.37 14.51
CA HIS A 9 8.77 44.27 13.55
C HIS A 9 8.59 42.94 14.29
N PRO A 10 7.49 42.19 14.11
CA PRO A 10 7.44 40.81 14.57
C PRO A 10 8.30 39.92 13.66
N LYS A 11 9.31 39.26 14.24
CA LYS A 11 10.05 38.17 13.60
C LYS A 11 9.09 37.00 13.35
N LEU A 12 8.95 36.64 12.07
CA LEU A 12 8.18 35.49 11.59
C LEU A 12 8.93 34.19 11.94
N GLU A 13 8.77 33.66 13.15
CA GLU A 13 9.32 32.34 13.56
C GLU A 13 8.25 31.24 13.60
N GLY A 14 7.29 31.26 12.66
CA GLY A 14 6.22 30.25 12.59
C GLY A 14 6.34 29.23 11.45
N HIS A 15 6.95 29.61 10.31
CA HIS A 15 6.79 28.84 9.07
C HIS A 15 7.80 27.72 8.84
N GLU A 16 8.92 27.71 9.56
CA GLU A 16 9.99 26.73 9.30
C GLU A 16 9.81 25.43 10.10
N LYS A 17 9.19 25.50 11.28
CA LYS A 17 8.90 24.32 12.12
C LYS A 17 7.80 23.44 11.50
N GLU A 18 6.80 24.04 10.88
CA GLU A 18 5.68 23.34 10.23
C GLU A 18 6.10 22.65 8.91
N LYS A 19 7.07 23.24 8.20
CA LYS A 19 7.68 22.61 7.02
C LYS A 19 8.53 21.39 7.39
N ARG A 20 9.23 21.43 8.54
CA ARG A 20 10.02 20.28 9.03
C ARG A 20 9.14 19.10 9.45
N THR A 21 8.03 19.34 10.15
CA THR A 21 7.10 18.25 10.52
C THR A 21 6.37 17.67 9.31
N THR A 22 6.00 18.50 8.33
CA THR A 22 5.36 18.04 7.09
C THR A 22 6.33 17.30 6.17
N ALA A 23 7.61 17.69 6.13
CA ALA A 23 8.64 17.00 5.35
C ALA A 23 9.02 15.63 5.93
N MET A 24 9.00 15.47 7.26
CA MET A 24 9.27 14.17 7.92
C MET A 24 8.15 13.15 7.70
N ILE A 25 6.89 13.59 7.52
CA ILE A 25 5.78 12.69 7.14
C ILE A 25 5.83 12.34 5.63
N LYS A 26 6.57 13.10 4.82
CA LYS A 26 6.59 12.97 3.35
C LYS A 26 7.53 11.88 2.83
N GLN A 27 8.43 11.36 3.66
CA GLN A 27 9.26 10.20 3.30
C GLN A 27 8.87 9.01 4.18
N ARG A 28 7.74 8.38 3.86
CA ARG A 28 7.66 6.94 4.12
C ARG A 28 8.73 6.30 3.23
N GLU A 29 9.90 6.03 3.81
CA GLU A 29 10.84 5.10 3.20
C GLU A 29 10.06 3.86 2.77
N ARG A 30 10.27 3.42 1.53
CA ARG A 30 9.59 2.22 1.01
C ARG A 30 9.88 1.10 2.01
N PRO A 31 8.87 0.39 2.55
CA PRO A 31 9.11 -0.63 3.56
C PRO A 31 10.07 -1.69 3.01
N ASN A 32 10.96 -2.18 3.87
CA ASN A 32 11.86 -3.28 3.52
C ASN A 32 11.03 -4.52 3.15
N MET A 33 11.58 -5.43 2.36
CA MET A 33 10.89 -6.62 1.87
C MET A 33 10.30 -7.48 2.99
N ASP A 34 10.95 -7.53 4.16
CA ASP A 34 10.46 -8.29 5.31
C ASP A 34 9.29 -7.63 6.06
N ASP A 35 9.12 -6.32 5.95
CA ASP A 35 8.05 -5.58 6.63
C ASP A 35 6.75 -5.53 5.82
N ARG A 36 6.76 -6.07 4.60
CA ARG A 36 5.65 -6.03 3.62
C ARG A 36 4.53 -7.01 3.98
N LEU A 37 4.84 -8.04 4.76
CA LEU A 37 3.90 -9.05 5.25
C LEU A 37 3.84 -9.00 6.77
N ARG A 38 2.73 -8.50 7.32
CA ARG A 38 2.58 -8.40 8.78
C ARG A 38 1.13 -8.44 9.21
N PHE A 39 0.90 -9.03 10.37
CA PHE A 39 -0.38 -8.92 11.04
C PHE A 39 -0.48 -7.59 11.80
N PHE A 40 -1.65 -6.97 11.77
CA PHE A 40 -2.00 -5.84 12.63
C PHE A 40 -3.43 -6.02 13.16
N GLU A 41 -3.74 -5.33 14.26
CA GLU A 41 -5.06 -5.33 14.87
C GLU A 41 -5.86 -4.08 14.45
N HIS A 42 -7.12 -4.26 14.10
CA HIS A 42 -8.05 -3.18 13.80
C HIS A 42 -9.45 -3.55 14.28
N GLU A 43 -10.04 -2.76 15.19
CA GLU A 43 -11.38 -2.99 15.74
C GLU A 43 -11.59 -4.42 16.31
N GLY A 44 -10.54 -5.00 16.92
CA GLY A 44 -10.58 -6.35 17.47
C GLY A 44 -10.44 -7.46 16.42
N HIS A 45 -10.08 -7.11 15.18
CA HIS A 45 -9.77 -8.04 14.11
C HIS A 45 -8.28 -8.03 13.78
N ARG A 46 -7.70 -9.22 13.80
CA ARG A 46 -6.34 -9.46 13.32
C ARG A 46 -6.35 -9.62 11.80
N ILE A 47 -5.62 -8.75 11.11
CA ILE A 47 -5.61 -8.64 9.64
C ILE A 47 -4.17 -8.80 9.15
N LEU A 48 -3.96 -9.68 8.16
CA LEU A 48 -2.71 -9.75 7.41
C LEU A 48 -2.66 -8.62 6.39
N LEU A 49 -1.73 -7.70 6.55
CA LEU A 49 -1.39 -6.73 5.52
C LEU A 49 -0.40 -7.35 4.53
N VAL A 50 -0.74 -7.27 3.24
CA VAL A 50 0.15 -7.57 2.11
C VAL A 50 0.42 -6.25 1.38
N ASP A 51 1.52 -5.60 1.74
CA ASP A 51 1.91 -4.30 1.18
C ASP A 51 2.71 -4.48 -0.10
N LEU A 52 2.05 -4.38 -1.25
CA LEU A 52 2.66 -4.39 -2.58
C LEU A 52 2.84 -2.96 -3.12
N SER A 53 2.66 -1.94 -2.29
CA SER A 53 2.68 -0.56 -2.73
C SER A 53 4.06 -0.19 -3.27
N HIS A 54 4.05 0.45 -4.44
CA HIS A 54 5.24 0.84 -5.17
C HIS A 54 6.19 -0.32 -5.51
N CYS A 55 5.78 -1.59 -5.45
CA CYS A 55 6.63 -2.73 -5.80
C CYS A 55 6.84 -2.87 -7.32
N THR A 56 8.03 -3.30 -7.70
CA THR A 56 8.33 -3.84 -9.03
C THR A 56 7.65 -5.19 -9.22
N ALA A 57 7.54 -5.66 -10.47
CA ALA A 57 6.96 -6.97 -10.76
C ALA A 57 7.67 -8.10 -9.98
N ARG A 58 9.01 -8.12 -10.00
CA ARG A 58 9.80 -9.11 -9.24
C ARG A 58 9.52 -9.07 -7.73
N GLU A 59 9.44 -7.88 -7.15
CA GLU A 59 9.12 -7.73 -5.72
C GLU A 59 7.70 -8.23 -5.42
N VAL A 60 6.73 -7.98 -6.31
CA VAL A 60 5.37 -8.53 -6.17
C VAL A 60 5.40 -10.05 -6.17
N GLU A 61 6.06 -10.67 -7.15
CA GLU A 61 6.19 -12.13 -7.21
C GLU A 61 6.79 -12.70 -5.92
N GLU A 62 7.91 -12.12 -5.46
CA GLU A 62 8.62 -12.55 -4.27
C GLU A 62 7.74 -12.46 -3.00
N ILE A 63 7.04 -11.33 -2.82
CA ILE A 63 6.14 -11.14 -1.67
C ILE A 63 4.97 -12.11 -1.75
N THR A 64 4.35 -12.25 -2.92
CA THR A 64 3.23 -13.15 -3.15
C THR A 64 3.60 -14.59 -2.80
N ARG A 65 4.77 -15.08 -3.22
CA ARG A 65 5.23 -16.45 -2.89
C ARG A 65 5.45 -16.69 -1.40
N ARG A 66 5.62 -15.63 -0.59
CA ARG A 66 5.78 -15.70 0.88
C ARG A 66 4.46 -15.65 1.64
N VAL A 67 3.35 -15.24 1.01
CA VAL A 67 2.03 -15.15 1.68
C VAL A 67 1.60 -16.49 2.32
N PRO A 68 1.79 -17.67 1.69
CA PRO A 68 1.39 -18.95 2.27
C PRO A 68 2.04 -19.23 3.63
N ASP A 69 3.27 -18.75 3.86
CA ASP A 69 3.98 -18.93 5.15
C ASP A 69 3.22 -18.25 6.32
N TYR A 70 2.42 -17.23 6.03
CA TYR A 70 1.61 -16.52 7.01
C TYR A 70 0.20 -17.08 7.09
N VAL A 71 -0.39 -17.44 5.96
CA VAL A 71 -1.81 -17.80 5.85
C VAL A 71 -2.05 -19.25 6.27
N THR A 72 -1.20 -20.19 5.87
CA THR A 72 -1.37 -21.63 6.12
C THR A 72 -1.10 -22.05 7.56
N THR A 73 -0.47 -21.17 8.36
CA THR A 73 -0.25 -21.37 9.80
C THR A 73 -1.46 -20.96 10.64
N GLN A 74 -2.49 -20.36 10.03
CA GLN A 74 -3.72 -19.97 10.72
C GLN A 74 -4.79 -21.07 10.63
N PRO A 75 -5.82 -21.04 11.49
CA PRO A 75 -6.98 -21.92 11.34
C PRO A 75 -7.70 -21.69 10.00
N LEU A 76 -8.34 -22.74 9.48
CA LEU A 76 -9.15 -22.66 8.27
C LEU A 76 -10.25 -21.58 8.38
N GLY A 77 -10.48 -20.84 7.31
CA GLY A 77 -11.51 -19.80 7.22
C GLY A 77 -11.40 -18.67 8.26
N SER A 78 -10.20 -18.38 8.79
CA SER A 78 -10.00 -17.41 9.87
C SER A 78 -9.29 -16.12 9.44
N THR A 79 -8.42 -16.19 8.43
CA THR A 79 -7.52 -15.09 8.08
C THR A 79 -8.26 -13.97 7.34
N LEU A 80 -8.12 -12.74 7.81
CA LEU A 80 -8.52 -11.54 7.07
C LEU A 80 -7.29 -10.97 6.37
N ILE A 81 -7.40 -10.68 5.08
CA ILE A 81 -6.29 -10.14 4.28
C ILE A 81 -6.64 -8.74 3.75
N LEU A 82 -5.70 -7.81 3.88
CA LEU A 82 -5.74 -6.51 3.21
C LEU A 82 -4.51 -6.38 2.31
N THR A 83 -4.72 -6.17 1.01
CA THR A 83 -3.63 -6.04 0.04
C THR A 83 -3.59 -4.63 -0.54
N ASP A 84 -2.46 -3.94 -0.43
CA ASP A 84 -2.25 -2.61 -1.02
C ASP A 84 -1.41 -2.71 -2.29
N PHE A 85 -1.99 -2.40 -3.45
CA PHE A 85 -1.33 -2.40 -4.75
C PHE A 85 -0.96 -1.00 -5.26
N GLY A 86 -1.03 0.02 -4.39
CA GLY A 86 -0.83 1.42 -4.75
C GLY A 86 0.51 1.67 -5.45
N GLY A 87 0.47 1.91 -6.76
CA GLY A 87 1.69 2.17 -7.56
C GLY A 87 2.54 0.93 -7.84
N ALA A 88 2.02 -0.28 -7.62
CA ALA A 88 2.68 -1.53 -7.98
C ALA A 88 2.74 -1.73 -9.51
N SER A 89 3.74 -2.48 -9.97
CA SER A 89 3.88 -2.93 -11.35
C SER A 89 3.66 -4.44 -11.43
N PHE A 90 3.07 -4.90 -12.54
CA PHE A 90 2.76 -6.31 -12.78
C PHE A 90 3.09 -6.65 -14.23
N ASP A 91 3.54 -7.88 -14.44
CA ASP A 91 3.66 -8.54 -15.73
C ASP A 91 2.86 -9.86 -15.72
N ARG A 92 2.94 -10.64 -16.80
CA ARG A 92 2.19 -11.90 -16.91
C ARG A 92 2.57 -12.91 -15.82
N ASP A 93 3.85 -13.00 -15.49
CA ASP A 93 4.37 -14.01 -14.58
C ASP A 93 3.97 -13.69 -13.14
N THR A 94 4.01 -12.41 -12.76
CA THR A 94 3.48 -11.96 -11.47
C THR A 94 1.99 -12.29 -11.30
N LEU A 95 1.19 -12.10 -12.35
CA LEU A 95 -0.24 -12.41 -12.29
C LEU A 95 -0.49 -13.92 -12.17
N ILE A 96 0.35 -14.76 -12.76
CA ILE A 96 0.29 -16.22 -12.60
C ILE A 96 0.64 -16.59 -11.16
N ALA A 97 1.75 -16.08 -10.62
CA ALA A 97 2.18 -16.36 -9.25
C ALA A 97 1.11 -15.94 -8.22
N MET A 98 0.46 -14.79 -8.43
CA MET A 98 -0.66 -14.33 -7.59
C MET A 98 -1.85 -15.29 -7.63
N LYS A 99 -2.23 -15.79 -8.81
CA LYS A 99 -3.32 -16.76 -8.95
C LYS A 99 -2.98 -18.11 -8.32
N GLU A 100 -1.76 -18.60 -8.52
CA GLU A 100 -1.32 -19.87 -7.92
C GLU A 100 -1.35 -19.77 -6.40
N THR A 101 -0.79 -18.70 -5.84
CA THR A 101 -0.77 -18.45 -4.39
C THR A 101 -2.18 -18.39 -3.81
N ALA A 102 -3.10 -17.68 -4.50
CA ALA A 102 -4.50 -17.58 -4.09
C ALA A 102 -5.18 -18.94 -3.88
N VAL A 103 -4.86 -19.94 -4.73
CA VAL A 103 -5.41 -21.30 -4.59
C VAL A 103 -5.00 -21.94 -3.26
N PHE A 104 -3.76 -21.72 -2.82
CA PHE A 104 -3.26 -22.25 -1.55
C PHE A 104 -3.81 -21.49 -0.34
N ASP A 105 -4.05 -20.20 -0.48
CA ASP A 105 -4.58 -19.35 0.60
C ASP A 105 -6.07 -19.60 0.87
N LYS A 106 -6.82 -19.96 -0.18
CA LYS A 106 -8.29 -20.08 -0.16
C LYS A 106 -8.89 -20.81 1.04
N PRO A 107 -8.38 -21.98 1.50
CA PRO A 107 -8.97 -22.68 2.64
C PRO A 107 -8.86 -21.93 3.97
N TYR A 108 -7.91 -21.00 4.08
CA TYR A 108 -7.58 -20.28 5.31
C TYR A 108 -8.15 -18.86 5.35
N VAL A 109 -8.41 -18.27 4.18
CA VAL A 109 -8.91 -16.90 4.05
C VAL A 109 -10.41 -16.84 4.34
N LYS A 110 -10.78 -15.99 5.29
CA LYS A 110 -12.17 -15.65 5.62
C LYS A 110 -12.75 -14.61 4.68
N LYS A 111 -12.00 -13.52 4.46
CA LYS A 111 -12.32 -12.38 3.59
C LYS A 111 -11.03 -11.69 3.16
N SER A 112 -11.02 -11.08 1.98
CA SER A 112 -9.96 -10.17 1.56
C SER A 112 -10.49 -8.82 1.07
N ALA A 113 -9.65 -7.80 1.18
CA ALA A 113 -9.89 -6.46 0.65
C ALA A 113 -8.66 -6.01 -0.14
N LEU A 114 -8.89 -5.39 -1.29
CA LEU A 114 -7.83 -4.92 -2.18
C LEU A 114 -7.91 -3.40 -2.31
N PHE A 115 -6.77 -2.73 -2.12
CA PHE A 115 -6.65 -1.29 -2.29
C PHE A 115 -5.81 -0.98 -3.52
N PHE A 116 -6.38 -0.21 -4.45
CA PHE A 116 -5.70 0.27 -5.65
C PHE A 116 -5.75 1.80 -5.68
N LYS A 117 -4.63 2.44 -6.00
CA LYS A 117 -4.63 3.87 -6.34
C LYS A 117 -4.89 4.05 -7.82
N THR A 118 -6.01 4.66 -8.17
CA THR A 118 -6.25 5.12 -9.54
C THR A 118 -5.33 6.31 -9.82
N SER A 119 -4.48 6.22 -10.85
CA SER A 119 -3.68 7.37 -11.28
C SER A 119 -4.61 8.40 -11.95
N PRO A 120 -4.65 9.67 -11.50
CA PRO A 120 -5.53 10.68 -12.09
C PRO A 120 -5.18 11.05 -13.54
N ASN A 121 -4.04 10.61 -14.08
CA ASN A 121 -3.53 11.05 -15.38
C ASN A 121 -3.56 9.97 -16.47
N ASN A 122 -4.67 9.24 -16.59
CA ASN A 122 -4.87 8.23 -17.64
C ASN A 122 -5.58 8.77 -18.90
N ARG A 123 -5.22 9.98 -19.35
CA ARG A 123 -5.81 10.59 -20.56
C ARG A 123 -4.86 10.72 -21.75
N ARG A 124 -3.55 10.44 -21.60
CA ARG A 124 -2.55 10.65 -22.68
C ARG A 124 -1.39 9.64 -22.69
N ARG A 125 -1.69 8.34 -22.59
CA ARG A 125 -0.75 7.31 -23.06
C ARG A 125 -1.54 6.24 -23.80
N GLY A 126 -1.65 6.40 -25.12
CA GLY A 126 -1.99 5.30 -26.00
C GLY A 126 -0.97 4.18 -25.82
N ASN A 127 -1.43 2.94 -25.78
CA ASN A 127 -0.67 1.71 -25.59
C ASN A 127 -0.05 1.47 -24.20
N ARG A 128 -0.91 1.40 -23.16
CA ARG A 128 -0.76 0.35 -22.16
C ARG A 128 -2.09 -0.36 -21.98
N GLU A 129 -2.01 -1.67 -22.04
CA GLU A 129 -3.06 -2.64 -21.79
C GLU A 129 -3.90 -2.21 -20.58
N PRO A 130 -5.24 -2.21 -20.69
CA PRO A 130 -6.10 -1.69 -19.64
C PRO A 130 -5.88 -2.52 -18.38
N TYR A 131 -5.51 -1.87 -17.27
CA TYR A 131 -5.63 -2.43 -15.93
C TYR A 131 -7.00 -3.11 -15.85
N HIS A 132 -7.00 -4.44 -15.94
CA HIS A 132 -8.20 -5.21 -16.22
C HIS A 132 -9.23 -4.92 -15.14
N ARG A 133 -10.45 -4.63 -15.61
CA ARG A 133 -11.62 -4.30 -14.80
C ARG A 133 -11.79 -5.31 -13.67
N GLY A 134 -11.58 -4.84 -12.45
CA GLY A 134 -12.20 -5.37 -11.24
C GLY A 134 -11.83 -6.79 -10.86
N TRP A 135 -10.65 -6.98 -10.29
CA TRP A 135 -10.34 -8.18 -9.52
C TRP A 135 -11.27 -8.23 -8.31
N ARG A 136 -12.26 -9.11 -8.37
CA ARG A 136 -13.09 -9.43 -7.21
C ARG A 136 -12.29 -10.37 -6.30
N CYS A 137 -12.51 -10.26 -5.00
CA CYS A 137 -11.91 -11.14 -3.98
C CYS A 137 -11.98 -12.64 -4.35
N GLU A 138 -13.01 -13.07 -5.09
CA GLU A 138 -13.22 -14.47 -5.50
C GLU A 138 -12.28 -14.96 -6.62
N GLU A 139 -11.58 -14.05 -7.32
CA GLU A 139 -10.66 -14.39 -8.42
C GLU A 139 -9.18 -14.37 -7.97
N VAL A 140 -8.89 -13.85 -6.78
CA VAL A 140 -7.53 -13.66 -6.22
C VAL A 140 -7.41 -14.21 -4.79
N CYS A 141 -8.47 -14.76 -4.20
CA CYS A 141 -8.45 -15.54 -2.97
C CYS A 141 -9.42 -16.73 -3.06
#